data_AF-A0A534U7C6-F1
#
_entry.id   AF-A0A534U7C6-F1
#
_cell.length_a   1.000
_cell.length_b   1.000
_cell.length_c   1.000
_cell.angle_alpha   90.00
_cell.angle_beta   90.00
_cell.angle_gamma   90.00
#
_symmetry.space_group_name_H-M   'P 1'
#
loop_
_entity.id
_entity.type
_entity.pdbx_description
1 polymer ?
#
loop_
_entity_poly.entity_id
_entity_poly.type
_entity_poly.pdbx_seq_one_letter_code
_entity_poly.pdbx_strand_id
1 'polypeptide(L)'
;MNWIKAALLTGLLSAPFINLIGEATAADGRGACRRGDRLQIQDLDMSPDPMTEGQRIRSWKVRVQFDGKRECETEITIREGGDTVAQTRRINLRPGMNEIDLRPADNYRLRGREHCFKVEVDLEGSRKEVDAARRFCAQQRSAWSLREPGDRDRSSR
;
A
#
# COMPACT_ATOMS: atom_id res chain seq x y z
N MET A 1 -71.47 -5.68 37.30
CA MET A 1 -71.10 -5.91 38.70
C MET A 1 -69.69 -6.52 38.72
N ASN A 2 -68.79 -5.91 39.49
CA ASN A 2 -67.57 -6.48 40.07
C ASN A 2 -66.39 -6.82 39.11
N TRP A 3 -65.32 -6.05 38.93
CA TRP A 3 -64.35 -5.32 39.81
C TRP A 3 -63.14 -6.14 40.30
N ILE A 4 -61.94 -5.68 39.92
CA ILE A 4 -60.74 -5.48 40.75
C ILE A 4 -59.77 -6.66 41.10
N LYS A 5 -58.57 -6.52 40.49
CA LYS A 5 -57.18 -6.51 41.02
C LYS A 5 -56.48 -7.80 41.48
N ALA A 6 -55.30 -8.05 40.88
CA ALA A 6 -53.94 -8.05 41.48
C ALA A 6 -52.98 -8.64 40.41
N ALA A 7 -52.03 -7.92 39.80
CA ALA A 7 -50.80 -7.31 40.31
C ALA A 7 -49.74 -8.30 40.86
N LEU A 8 -48.59 -8.29 40.15
CA LEU A 8 -47.21 -8.21 40.65
C LEU A 8 -46.30 -9.45 40.75
N LEU A 9 -45.03 -9.19 40.39
CA LEU A 9 -43.75 -9.90 40.62
C LEU A 9 -43.42 -10.96 39.54
N THR A 10 -42.24 -11.09 38.93
CA THR A 10 -40.82 -10.71 39.11
C THR A 10 -40.11 -11.42 37.92
N GLY A 11 -38.97 -11.04 37.35
CA GLY A 11 -37.90 -10.13 37.71
C GLY A 11 -36.99 -9.93 36.50
N LEU A 12 -36.42 -8.74 36.42
CA LEU A 12 -35.34 -8.35 35.51
C LEU A 12 -34.02 -8.92 36.04
N LEU A 13 -33.31 -9.71 35.24
CA LEU A 13 -31.88 -9.99 35.43
C LEU A 13 -31.15 -9.56 34.16
N SER A 14 -31.00 -8.24 34.00
CA SER A 14 -30.09 -7.65 33.03
C SER A 14 -28.68 -7.74 33.62
N ALA A 15 -27.88 -8.71 33.17
CA ALA A 15 -26.45 -8.73 33.48
C ALA A 15 -25.75 -7.63 32.67
N PRO A 16 -25.03 -6.67 33.28
CA PRO A 16 -24.16 -5.80 32.53
C PRO A 16 -22.92 -6.61 32.12
N PHE A 17 -22.82 -6.95 30.83
CA PHE A 17 -21.53 -7.28 30.22
C PHE A 17 -20.67 -6.01 30.31
N ILE A 18 -19.75 -6.01 31.28
CA ILE A 18 -18.68 -5.01 31.36
C ILE A 18 -17.82 -5.22 30.12
N ASN A 19 -18.04 -4.39 29.10
CA ASN A 19 -17.11 -4.24 28.00
C ASN A 19 -15.79 -3.75 28.59
N LEU A 20 -14.82 -4.65 28.71
CA LEU A 20 -13.41 -4.28 28.75
C LEU A 20 -13.11 -3.62 27.40
N ILE A 21 -13.28 -2.30 27.34
CA ILE A 21 -12.64 -1.49 26.31
C ILE A 21 -11.16 -1.58 26.64
N GLY A 22 -10.45 -2.47 25.96
CA GLY A 22 -9.01 -2.43 25.93
C GLY A 22 -8.61 -1.02 25.52
N GLU A 23 -7.94 -0.31 26.42
CA GLU A 23 -7.22 0.91 26.11
C GLU A 23 -6.20 0.54 25.02
N ALA A 24 -6.61 0.72 23.77
CA ALA A 24 -5.70 0.81 22.67
C ALA A 24 -4.76 1.96 23.01
N THR A 25 -3.54 1.61 23.40
CA THR A 25 -2.43 2.54 23.55
C THR A 25 -2.40 3.41 22.30
N ALA A 26 -2.82 4.67 22.45
CA ALA A 26 -2.68 5.68 21.43
C ALA A 26 -1.19 5.87 21.19
N ALA A 27 -0.67 5.17 20.17
CA ALA A 27 0.63 5.46 19.63
C ALA A 27 0.58 6.89 19.09
N ASP A 28 1.42 7.70 19.71
CA ASP A 28 1.57 9.13 19.51
C ASP A 28 1.80 9.49 18.02
N GLY A 29 0.81 10.12 17.40
CA GLY A 29 1.06 11.35 16.64
C GLY A 29 1.64 11.29 15.21
N ARG A 30 1.47 10.22 14.42
CA ARG A 30 1.54 10.35 12.94
C ARG A 30 0.27 9.79 12.31
N GLY A 31 -0.66 10.68 11.99
CA GLY A 31 -1.95 10.30 11.43
C GLY A 31 -1.77 9.56 10.11
N ALA A 32 -2.40 8.40 9.97
CA ALA A 32 -2.40 7.63 8.73
C ALA A 32 -2.81 8.47 7.51
N CYS A 33 -2.35 8.06 6.33
CA CYS A 33 -2.82 8.63 5.08
C CYS A 33 -4.31 8.32 4.91
N ARG A 34 -5.06 9.34 4.52
CA ARG A 34 -6.52 9.34 4.46
C ARG A 34 -7.02 8.95 3.08
N ARG A 35 -8.25 8.47 2.96
CA ARG A 35 -8.83 8.18 1.64
C ARG A 35 -8.92 9.44 0.74
N GLY A 36 -9.02 10.63 1.33
CA GLY A 36 -9.03 11.90 0.60
C GLY A 36 -7.64 12.47 0.27
N ASP A 37 -6.56 11.82 0.70
CA ASP A 37 -5.20 12.24 0.39
C ASP A 37 -4.88 11.86 -1.06
N ARG A 38 -4.48 12.85 -1.88
CA ARG A 38 -4.15 12.64 -3.28
C ARG A 38 -2.71 12.14 -3.40
N LEU A 39 -2.57 10.95 -3.94
CA LEU A 39 -1.30 10.28 -4.20
C LEU A 39 -1.24 9.89 -5.68
N GLN A 40 -0.06 10.01 -6.27
CA GLN A 40 0.18 9.57 -7.64
C GLN A 40 1.54 8.89 -7.73
N ILE A 41 1.59 7.73 -8.36
CA ILE A 41 2.84 7.02 -8.63
C ILE A 41 3.42 7.61 -9.91
N GLN A 42 4.49 8.38 -9.74
CA GLN A 42 5.19 9.00 -10.86
C GLN A 42 6.03 7.97 -11.61
N ASP A 43 6.67 7.06 -10.88
CA ASP A 43 7.58 6.10 -11.47
C ASP A 43 7.79 4.85 -10.62
N LEU A 44 8.18 3.77 -11.28
CA LEU A 44 8.61 2.52 -10.66
C LEU A 44 9.84 2.00 -11.38
N ASP A 45 10.94 1.94 -10.64
CA ASP A 45 12.22 1.41 -11.10
C ASP A 45 12.52 0.07 -10.42
N MET A 46 13.19 -0.82 -11.13
CA MET A 46 13.82 -2.01 -10.56
C MET A 46 15.34 -1.91 -10.70
N SER A 47 16.07 -2.56 -9.79
CA SER A 47 17.53 -2.67 -9.88
C SER A 47 17.98 -4.12 -9.72
N PRO A 48 18.85 -4.64 -10.59
CA PRO A 48 19.36 -3.98 -11.80
C PRO A 48 18.28 -3.82 -12.88
N ASP A 49 18.46 -2.85 -13.77
CA ASP A 49 17.67 -2.70 -15.01
C ASP A 49 18.62 -2.23 -16.13
N PRO A 50 18.80 -2.99 -17.23
CA PRO A 50 18.11 -4.25 -17.53
C PRO A 50 18.68 -5.45 -16.72
N MET A 51 17.86 -6.49 -16.54
CA MET A 51 18.25 -7.76 -15.90
C MET A 51 18.43 -8.89 -16.90
N THR A 52 19.58 -9.55 -16.86
CA THR A 52 19.82 -10.79 -17.61
C THR A 52 19.25 -12.02 -16.91
N GLU A 53 19.19 -13.13 -17.62
CA GLU A 53 18.74 -14.41 -17.06
C GLU A 53 19.54 -14.82 -15.82
N GLY A 54 18.83 -15.37 -14.82
CA GLY A 54 19.40 -15.78 -13.53
C GLY A 54 19.63 -14.65 -12.53
N GLN A 55 19.58 -13.38 -12.95
CA GLN A 55 19.67 -12.25 -12.03
C GLN A 55 18.40 -12.12 -11.19
N ARG A 56 18.58 -11.67 -9.95
CA ARG A 56 17.48 -11.33 -9.03
C ARG A 56 17.35 -9.83 -8.93
N ILE A 57 16.11 -9.36 -8.81
CA ILE A 57 15.84 -7.99 -8.40
C ILE A 57 16.47 -7.80 -7.03
N ARG A 58 17.22 -6.71 -6.87
CA ARG A 58 17.91 -6.32 -5.63
C ARG A 58 17.10 -5.29 -4.86
N SER A 59 16.47 -4.37 -5.58
CA SER A 59 15.60 -3.35 -5.02
C SER A 59 14.56 -2.88 -6.03
N TRP A 60 13.47 -2.35 -5.49
CA TRP A 60 12.51 -1.54 -6.20
C TRP A 60 12.61 -0.11 -5.70
N LYS A 61 12.34 0.86 -6.56
CA LYS A 61 12.21 2.26 -6.16
C LYS A 61 10.89 2.81 -6.70
N VAL A 62 10.04 3.27 -5.79
CA VAL A 62 8.78 3.94 -6.11
C VAL A 62 8.97 5.44 -5.93
N ARG A 63 8.65 6.21 -6.96
CA ARG A 63 8.52 7.66 -6.87
C ARG A 63 7.05 8.02 -6.71
N VAL A 64 6.67 8.53 -5.54
CA VAL A 64 5.29 8.92 -5.23
C VAL A 64 5.19 10.43 -5.01
N GLN A 65 4.29 11.07 -5.74
CA GLN A 65 3.86 12.44 -5.48
C GLN A 65 2.73 12.38 -4.44
N PHE A 66 2.87 13.14 -3.37
CA PHE A 66 1.87 13.27 -2.32
C PHE A 66 1.44 14.72 -2.17
N ASP A 67 0.19 15.03 -2.52
CA ASP A 67 -0.35 16.41 -2.49
C ASP A 67 -1.07 16.73 -1.17
N GLY A 68 -0.79 15.99 -0.10
CA GLY A 68 -1.37 16.24 1.22
C GLY A 68 -0.79 17.47 1.90
N LYS A 69 -1.51 17.99 2.87
CA LYS A 69 -1.11 19.20 3.64
C LYS A 69 -0.17 18.89 4.80
N ARG A 70 -0.01 17.62 5.15
CA ARG A 70 0.75 17.16 6.32
C ARG A 70 1.40 15.82 5.99
N GLU A 71 2.43 15.48 6.74
CA GLU A 71 2.99 14.13 6.69
C GLU A 71 1.95 13.09 7.14
N CYS A 72 2.02 11.90 6.56
CA CYS A 72 1.13 10.80 6.92
C CYS A 72 1.83 9.44 6.86
N GLU A 73 1.42 8.52 7.73
CA GLU A 73 1.94 7.15 7.78
C GLU A 73 1.15 6.24 6.83
N THR A 74 1.86 5.38 6.08
CA THR A 74 1.26 4.40 5.17
C THR A 74 2.20 3.22 4.90
N GLU A 75 1.72 2.24 4.13
CA GLU A 75 2.46 1.11 3.59
C GLU A 75 2.25 1.07 2.06
N ILE A 76 3.34 0.87 1.31
CA ILE A 76 3.32 0.73 -0.14
C ILE A 76 3.60 -0.73 -0.50
N THR A 77 2.77 -1.29 -1.38
CA THR A 77 2.89 -2.66 -1.88
C THR A 77 2.99 -2.64 -3.39
N ILE A 78 3.93 -3.40 -3.96
CA ILE A 78 4.01 -3.65 -5.40
C ILE A 78 3.38 -5.02 -5.65
N ARG A 79 2.46 -5.07 -6.61
CA ARG A 79 1.70 -6.26 -7.00
C ARG A 79 1.99 -6.65 -8.45
N GLU A 80 2.01 -7.95 -8.71
CA GLU A 80 1.90 -8.52 -10.05
C GLU A 80 0.72 -9.49 -10.05
N GLY A 81 -0.36 -9.15 -10.75
CA GLY A 81 -1.61 -9.93 -10.64
C GLY A 81 -2.08 -10.01 -9.18
N GLY A 82 -2.16 -11.21 -8.62
CA GLY A 82 -2.52 -11.45 -7.22
C GLY A 82 -1.33 -11.48 -6.24
N ASP A 83 -0.10 -11.50 -6.75
CA ASP A 83 1.12 -11.72 -5.97
C ASP A 83 1.70 -10.41 -5.44
N THR A 84 2.20 -10.43 -4.20
CA THR A 84 3.01 -9.33 -3.66
C THR A 84 4.47 -9.53 -4.02
N VAL A 85 5.02 -8.61 -4.81
CA VAL A 85 6.42 -8.69 -5.28
C VAL A 85 7.37 -7.85 -4.43
N ALA A 86 6.84 -6.85 -3.71
CA ALA A 86 7.57 -6.06 -2.71
C ALA A 86 6.58 -5.33 -1.80
N GLN A 87 7.04 -5.00 -0.59
CA GLN A 87 6.23 -4.27 0.39
C GLN A 87 7.14 -3.48 1.34
N THR A 88 6.74 -2.26 1.69
CA THR A 88 7.42 -1.47 2.71
C THR A 88 7.02 -1.94 4.12
N ARG A 89 7.78 -1.54 5.14
CA ARG A 89 7.20 -1.37 6.47
C ARG A 89 6.35 -0.09 6.47
N ARG A 90 5.74 0.26 7.60
CA ARG A 90 5.12 1.59 7.73
C ARG A 90 6.17 2.69 7.52
N ILE A 91 5.86 3.62 6.63
CA ILE A 91 6.69 4.75 6.24
C ILE A 91 5.90 6.04 6.38
N ASN A 92 6.59 7.17 6.50
CA ASN A 92 5.96 8.48 6.47
C ASN A 92 6.18 9.14 5.12
N LEU A 93 5.10 9.54 4.46
CA LEU A 93 5.14 10.35 3.25
C LEU A 93 5.12 11.83 3.64
N ARG A 94 5.99 12.61 3.01
CA ARG A 94 6.02 14.06 3.13
C ARG A 94 5.30 14.70 1.94
N PRO A 95 4.64 15.86 2.12
CA PRO A 95 4.10 16.60 0.98
C PRO A 95 5.16 16.81 -0.11
N GLY A 96 4.81 16.56 -1.37
CA GLY A 96 5.72 16.59 -2.51
C GLY A 96 6.17 15.21 -3.00
N MET A 97 7.31 15.17 -3.67
CA MET A 97 7.91 13.95 -4.20
C MET A 97 8.66 13.17 -3.12
N ASN A 98 8.36 11.88 -3.01
CA ASN A 98 9.07 10.93 -2.15
C ASN A 98 9.66 9.81 -3.02
N GLU A 99 10.91 9.44 -2.74
CA GLU A 99 11.53 8.24 -3.29
C GLU A 99 11.60 7.17 -2.21
N ILE A 100 10.97 6.02 -2.45
CA ILE A 100 10.86 4.94 -1.48
C ILE A 100 11.51 3.70 -2.07
N ASP A 101 12.53 3.17 -1.39
CA ASP A 101 13.14 1.90 -1.74
C ASP A 101 12.42 0.73 -1.05
N LEU A 102 12.08 -0.31 -1.82
CA LEU A 102 11.44 -1.53 -1.32
C LEU A 102 12.34 -2.73 -1.57
N ARG A 103 12.33 -3.65 -0.61
CA ARG A 103 12.97 -4.95 -0.79
C ARG A 103 12.05 -5.88 -1.59
N PRO A 104 12.58 -6.61 -2.57
CA PRO A 104 11.80 -7.62 -3.28
C PRO A 104 11.42 -8.76 -2.32
N ALA A 105 10.28 -9.39 -2.59
CA ALA A 105 9.90 -10.62 -1.91
C ALA A 105 10.92 -11.73 -2.23
N ASP A 106 11.32 -12.51 -1.21
CA ASP A 106 12.48 -13.41 -1.28
C ASP A 106 12.44 -14.42 -2.45
N ASN A 107 11.24 -14.84 -2.85
CA ASN A 107 11.03 -15.85 -3.88
C ASN A 107 10.57 -15.28 -5.23
N TYR A 108 10.42 -13.97 -5.33
CA TYR A 108 9.97 -13.35 -6.56
C TYR A 108 11.03 -13.43 -7.66
N ARG A 109 10.63 -13.87 -8.87
CA ARG A 109 11.50 -13.97 -10.04
C ARG A 109 10.70 -13.66 -11.30
N LEU A 110 11.28 -12.84 -12.16
CA LEU A 110 10.77 -12.64 -13.51
C LEU A 110 10.92 -13.94 -14.31
N ARG A 111 9.84 -14.35 -14.98
CA ARG A 111 9.77 -15.54 -15.82
C ARG A 111 8.78 -15.30 -16.96
N GLY A 112 9.21 -15.52 -18.19
CA GLY A 112 8.37 -15.28 -19.36
C GLY A 112 8.69 -13.94 -20.01
N ARG A 113 7.73 -13.43 -20.79
CA ARG A 113 7.98 -12.34 -21.76
C ARG A 113 7.62 -10.94 -21.26
N GLU A 114 6.65 -10.83 -20.37
CA GLU A 114 6.17 -9.54 -19.87
C GLU A 114 5.62 -9.71 -18.45
N HIS A 115 5.91 -8.74 -17.58
CA HIS A 115 5.40 -8.64 -16.21
C HIS A 115 4.92 -7.22 -15.96
N CYS A 116 3.65 -7.04 -15.59
CA CYS A 116 3.09 -5.72 -15.32
C CYS A 116 2.76 -5.55 -13.85
N PHE A 117 3.22 -4.43 -13.30
CA PHE A 117 3.14 -4.13 -11.88
C PHE A 117 2.10 -3.06 -11.59
N LYS A 118 1.44 -3.23 -10.45
CA LYS A 118 0.56 -2.24 -9.83
C LYS A 118 1.13 -1.85 -8.48
N VAL A 119 0.88 -0.61 -8.09
CA VAL A 119 1.29 -0.11 -6.78
C VAL A 119 0.05 0.19 -5.97
N GLU A 120 -0.04 -0.44 -4.80
CA GLU A 120 -1.09 -0.24 -3.83
C GLU A 120 -0.54 0.55 -2.63
N VAL A 121 -1.35 1.45 -2.08
CA VAL A 121 -1.03 2.23 -0.89
C VAL A 121 -2.11 1.99 0.16
N ASP A 122 -1.72 1.82 1.43
CA ASP A 122 -2.65 1.73 2.54
C ASP A 122 -3.22 3.11 2.88
N LEU A 123 -4.54 3.26 2.71
CA LEU A 123 -5.29 4.45 3.06
C LEU A 123 -6.33 4.07 4.10
N GLU A 124 -6.14 4.56 5.34
CA GLU A 124 -7.00 4.25 6.49
C GLU A 124 -7.14 2.74 6.76
N GLY A 125 -6.07 1.97 6.60
CA GLY A 125 -6.09 0.51 6.80
C GLY A 125 -6.69 -0.27 5.63
N SER A 126 -6.94 0.39 4.50
CA SER A 126 -7.39 -0.25 3.27
C SER A 126 -6.37 -0.03 2.15
N ARG A 127 -5.79 -1.13 1.65
CA ARG A 127 -4.93 -1.09 0.45
C ARG A 127 -5.75 -0.73 -0.78
N LYS A 128 -5.29 0.29 -1.51
CA LYS A 128 -5.90 0.79 -2.74
C LYS A 128 -4.85 0.93 -3.83
N GLU A 129 -5.18 0.50 -5.04
CA GLU A 129 -4.41 0.86 -6.22
C GLU A 129 -4.44 2.37 -6.40
N VAL A 130 -3.28 2.97 -6.65
CA VAL A 130 -3.11 4.41 -6.82
C VAL A 130 -2.82 4.70 -8.28
N ASP A 131 -3.32 5.84 -8.77
CA ASP A 131 -3.08 6.29 -10.13
C ASP A 131 -1.57 6.36 -10.45
N ALA A 132 -1.21 5.81 -11.60
CA ALA A 132 0.17 5.80 -12.09
C ALA A 132 0.30 6.68 -13.33
N ALA A 133 1.41 7.43 -13.43
CA ALA A 133 1.69 8.28 -14.58
C ALA A 133 1.96 7.48 -15.88
N ARG A 134 2.37 6.22 -15.75
CA ARG A 134 2.58 5.28 -16.86
C ARG A 134 2.28 3.85 -16.41
N ARG A 135 2.25 2.91 -17.36
CA ARG A 135 2.21 1.48 -17.05
C ARG A 135 3.60 1.01 -16.68
N PHE A 136 3.69 0.14 -15.68
CA PHE A 136 4.96 -0.45 -15.27
C PHE A 136 5.05 -1.89 -15.76
N CYS A 137 5.45 -2.10 -17.01
CA CYS A 137 5.58 -3.43 -17.58
C CYS A 137 7.04 -3.73 -17.94
N ALA A 138 7.62 -4.72 -17.27
CA ALA A 138 8.95 -5.22 -17.58
C ALA A 138 8.86 -6.17 -18.77
N GLN A 139 9.53 -5.85 -19.87
CA GLN A 139 9.52 -6.68 -21.07
C GLN A 139 10.84 -7.43 -21.26
N GLN A 140 10.76 -8.72 -21.59
CA GLN A 140 11.90 -9.52 -21.97
C GLN A 140 12.22 -9.32 -23.44
N ARG A 141 13.28 -8.57 -23.72
CA ARG A 141 13.89 -8.48 -25.06
C ARG A 141 15.17 -9.32 -25.07
N SER A 142 16.33 -8.66 -24.98
CA SER A 142 17.61 -9.32 -24.63
C SER A 142 17.79 -9.50 -23.12
N ALA A 143 17.01 -8.76 -22.33
CA ALA A 143 17.00 -8.71 -20.88
C ALA A 143 15.66 -8.08 -20.43
N TRP A 144 15.25 -8.31 -19.18
CA TRP A 144 14.04 -7.70 -18.62
C TRP A 144 14.33 -6.23 -18.28
N SER A 145 13.47 -5.32 -18.71
CA SER A 145 13.62 -3.87 -18.48
C SER A 145 12.27 -3.23 -18.23
N LEU A 146 12.17 -2.39 -17.19
CA LEU A 146 11.01 -1.51 -16.92
C LEU A 146 11.10 -0.19 -17.66
N ARG A 147 12.30 0.16 -18.14
CA ARG A 147 12.51 1.34 -18.99
C ARG A 147 11.77 1.20 -20.30
N GLU A 148 11.07 2.25 -20.69
CA GLU A 148 10.43 2.35 -21.98
C GLU A 148 11.47 2.70 -23.07
N PRO A 149 11.21 2.35 -24.35
CA PRO A 149 11.99 2.85 -25.48
C PRO A 149 11.93 4.39 -25.54
N GLY A 150 12.90 5.07 -24.92
CA GLY A 150 12.97 6.53 -24.86
C GLY A 150 13.58 7.07 -23.55
N ASP A 151 13.57 6.29 -22.47
CA ASP A 151 14.12 6.73 -21.17
C ASP A 151 15.65 6.91 -21.18
N ARG A 152 16.34 6.33 -22.16
CA ARG A 152 17.79 6.49 -22.34
C ARG A 152 18.21 7.94 -22.55
N ASP A 153 17.35 8.77 -23.14
CA ASP A 153 17.69 10.16 -23.47
C ASP A 153 17.46 11.15 -22.31
N ARG A 154 16.71 10.75 -21.28
CA ARG A 154 16.31 11.62 -20.17
C ARG A 154 17.30 11.63 -19.01
N SER A 155 18.23 10.66 -18.96
CA SER A 155 19.26 10.58 -17.91
C SER A 155 20.45 11.53 -18.14
N SER A 156 20.47 12.26 -19.26
CA SER A 156 21.55 13.14 -19.70
C SER A 156 21.14 14.61 -19.81
N ARG A 157 20.04 15.03 -19.18
CA ARG A 157 19.60 16.43 -19.12
C ARG A 157 19.38 16.90 -17.70
#